data_AF-A0A956ZFX7-F1
#
_entry.id   AF-A0A956ZFX7-F1
#
_cell.length_a   1.000
_cell.length_b   1.000
_cell.length_c   1.000
_cell.angle_alpha   90.00
_cell.angle_beta   90.00
_cell.angle_gamma   90.00
#
_symmetry.space_group_name_H-M   'P 1'
#
loop_
_entity.id
_entity.type
_entity.pdbx_description
1 polymer ?
#
loop_
_entity_poly.entity_id
_entity_poly.type
_entity_poly.pdbx_seq_one_letter_code
_entity_poly.pdbx_strand_id
1 'polypeptide(L)'
;MTNATAMTTDAAQISKVAKASSSHAVFLNAITDLFHWFQEAVSGYEAVDDMDKKVTELESAISADEFMPEYLQTVWASYTRSLKSAYGNFGRDVVHQHGFDEPARIRNLALNIAGGSFKESRSRAREFLVNQIEGAFSIIQGN
;
A
#
# COMPACT_ATOMS: atom_id res chain seq x y z
N MET A 1 33.20 -5.96 -30.96
CA MET A 1 32.81 -4.78 -30.14
C MET A 1 31.44 -4.96 -29.46
N THR A 2 30.96 -6.20 -29.24
CA THR A 2 29.58 -6.50 -28.82
C THR A 2 29.39 -6.75 -27.31
N ASN A 3 30.46 -6.98 -26.54
CA ASN A 3 30.36 -7.33 -25.11
C ASN A 3 30.04 -6.15 -24.17
N ALA A 4 30.53 -4.94 -24.47
CA ALA A 4 30.36 -3.80 -23.58
C ALA A 4 28.88 -3.35 -23.51
N THR A 5 28.17 -3.37 -24.64
CA THR A 5 26.78 -2.94 -24.75
C THR A 5 25.81 -3.92 -24.08
N ALA A 6 26.08 -5.23 -24.14
CA ALA A 6 25.28 -6.24 -23.45
C ALA A 6 25.42 -6.14 -21.92
N MET A 7 26.66 -6.01 -21.42
CA MET A 7 26.92 -5.85 -19.97
C MET A 7 26.27 -4.57 -19.39
N THR A 8 26.18 -3.49 -20.16
CA THR A 8 25.50 -2.26 -19.71
C THR A 8 23.98 -2.39 -19.64
N THR A 9 23.38 -3.20 -20.53
CA THR A 9 21.94 -3.44 -20.54
C THR A 9 21.51 -4.28 -19.33
N ASP A 10 22.27 -5.32 -19.00
CA ASP A 10 21.99 -6.19 -17.85
C ASP A 10 22.07 -5.41 -16.52
N ALA A 11 23.11 -4.59 -16.35
CA ALA A 11 23.28 -3.76 -15.17
C ALA A 11 22.13 -2.74 -15.00
N ALA A 12 21.64 -2.16 -16.10
CA ALA A 12 20.51 -1.24 -16.08
C ALA A 12 19.20 -1.94 -15.66
N GLN A 13 18.94 -3.14 -16.18
CA GLN A 13 17.74 -3.92 -15.81
C GLN A 13 17.79 -4.37 -14.34
N ILE A 14 18.96 -4.84 -13.86
CA ILE A 14 19.14 -5.19 -12.45
C ILE A 14 18.90 -3.97 -11.55
N SER A 15 19.44 -2.80 -11.91
CA SER A 15 19.20 -1.56 -11.17
C SER A 15 17.72 -1.17 -11.15
N LYS A 16 17.00 -1.33 -12.27
CA LYS A 16 15.57 -1.06 -12.37
C LYS A 16 14.76 -1.98 -11.44
N VAL A 17 15.04 -3.28 -11.43
CA VAL A 17 14.35 -4.24 -10.55
C VAL A 17 14.66 -3.96 -9.07
N ALA A 18 15.90 -3.59 -8.74
CA ALA A 18 16.28 -3.23 -7.38
C ALA A 18 15.49 -2.00 -6.89
N LYS A 19 15.36 -0.95 -7.72
CA LYS A 19 14.55 0.23 -7.41
C LYS A 19 13.07 -0.14 -7.23
N ALA A 20 12.50 -0.90 -8.15
CA ALA A 20 11.12 -1.37 -8.05
C ALA A 20 10.86 -2.21 -6.79
N SER A 21 11.83 -3.03 -6.37
CA SER A 21 11.76 -3.83 -5.15
C SER A 21 11.77 -2.95 -3.89
N SER A 22 12.60 -1.89 -3.90
CA SER A 22 12.64 -0.90 -2.82
C SER A 22 11.30 -0.16 -2.69
N SER A 23 10.76 0.37 -3.79
CA SER A 23 9.46 1.06 -3.78
C SER A 23 8.31 0.16 -3.41
N HIS A 24 8.34 -1.10 -3.84
CA HIS A 24 7.38 -2.11 -3.38
C HIS A 24 7.44 -2.30 -1.86
N ALA A 25 8.63 -2.35 -1.25
CA ALA A 25 8.77 -2.48 0.20
C ALA A 25 8.24 -1.24 0.94
N VAL A 26 8.56 -0.03 0.47
CA VAL A 26 8.03 1.24 1.02
C VAL A 26 6.49 1.23 0.98
N PHE A 27 5.92 0.90 -0.17
CA PHE A 27 4.48 0.79 -0.35
C PHE A 27 3.85 -0.25 0.58
N LEU A 28 4.43 -1.45 0.68
CA LEU A 28 3.91 -2.52 1.54
C LEU A 28 3.91 -2.15 3.01
N ASN A 29 4.95 -1.46 3.47
CA ASN A 29 5.01 -0.94 4.84
C ASN A 29 3.89 0.07 5.06
N ALA A 30 3.74 1.06 4.16
CA ALA A 30 2.70 2.08 4.28
C ALA A 30 1.28 1.50 4.33
N ILE A 31 0.94 0.54 3.45
CA ILE A 31 -0.41 -0.06 3.49
C ILE A 31 -0.65 -0.92 4.74
N THR A 32 0.39 -1.57 5.27
CA THR A 32 0.32 -2.39 6.48
C THR A 32 0.15 -1.51 7.70
N ASP A 33 0.93 -0.43 7.79
CA ASP A 33 0.87 0.53 8.88
C ASP A 33 -0.49 1.23 8.94
N LEU A 34 -1.02 1.64 7.78
CA LEU A 34 -2.36 2.23 7.73
C LEU A 34 -3.45 1.23 8.12
N PHE A 35 -3.31 -0.05 7.73
CA PHE A 35 -4.28 -1.07 8.09
C PHE A 35 -4.27 -1.35 9.59
N HIS A 36 -3.09 -1.51 10.20
CA HIS A 36 -2.95 -1.70 11.64
C HIS A 36 -3.52 -0.52 12.42
N TRP A 37 -3.15 0.71 12.02
CA TRP A 37 -3.72 1.91 12.61
C TRP A 37 -5.26 1.92 12.50
N PHE A 38 -5.82 1.56 11.35
CA PHE A 38 -7.26 1.49 11.16
C PHE A 38 -7.90 0.48 12.11
N GLN A 39 -7.30 -0.71 12.28
CA GLN A 39 -7.79 -1.75 13.18
C GLN A 39 -7.83 -1.27 14.64
N GLU A 40 -6.78 -0.56 15.07
CA GLU A 40 -6.72 0.04 16.40
C GLU A 40 -7.79 1.12 16.57
N ALA A 41 -7.90 2.03 15.60
CA ALA A 41 -8.88 3.11 15.64
C ALA A 41 -10.32 2.58 15.77
N VAL A 42 -10.71 1.57 14.98
CA VAL A 42 -12.06 0.99 15.06
C VAL A 42 -12.27 0.00 16.21
N SER A 43 -11.24 -0.28 17.01
CA SER A 43 -11.36 -1.14 18.19
C SER A 43 -11.75 -0.39 19.47
N GLY A 44 -11.77 0.95 19.44
CA GLY A 44 -12.17 1.79 20.58
C GLY A 44 -11.04 2.10 21.56
N TYR A 45 -9.79 1.71 21.26
CA TYR A 45 -8.62 2.40 21.83
C TYR A 45 -8.59 3.79 21.19
N GLU A 46 -8.61 4.86 21.98
CA GLU A 46 -8.64 6.25 21.49
C GLU A 46 -7.76 6.42 20.25
N ALA A 47 -8.37 6.74 19.11
CA ALA A 47 -7.62 7.18 17.95
C ALA A 47 -7.03 8.56 18.31
N VAL A 48 -5.77 8.59 18.73
CA VAL A 48 -5.06 9.82 19.12
C VAL A 48 -4.89 10.76 17.91
N ASP A 49 -4.90 10.20 16.70
CA ASP A 49 -4.78 10.91 15.43
C ASP A 49 -6.00 10.69 14.54
N ASP A 50 -6.34 11.67 13.67
CA ASP A 50 -7.37 11.52 12.64
C ASP A 50 -6.83 10.71 11.44
N MET A 51 -7.70 9.97 10.75
CA MET A 51 -7.41 9.20 9.55
C MET A 51 -6.69 10.06 8.50
N ASP A 52 -7.12 11.31 8.30
CA ASP A 52 -6.48 12.20 7.33
C ASP A 52 -5.03 12.54 7.72
N LYS A 53 -4.75 12.70 9.01
CA LYS A 53 -3.38 12.93 9.51
C LYS A 53 -2.52 11.69 9.27
N LYS A 54 -3.01 10.50 9.59
CA LYS A 54 -2.27 9.24 9.36
C LYS A 54 -2.01 8.99 7.87
N VAL A 55 -2.99 9.25 7.02
CA VAL A 55 -2.81 9.14 5.56
C VAL A 55 -1.75 10.11 5.08
N THR A 56 -1.76 11.37 5.54
CA THR A 56 -0.78 12.39 5.13
C THR A 56 0.65 12.02 5.53
N GLU A 57 0.83 11.47 6.73
CA GLU A 57 2.12 10.96 7.22
C GLU A 57 2.68 9.87 6.29
N LEU A 58 1.86 8.86 5.98
CA LEU A 58 2.28 7.73 5.15
C LEU A 58 2.42 8.10 3.67
N GLU A 59 1.60 9.03 3.18
CA GLU A 59 1.72 9.59 1.84
C GLU A 59 3.01 10.39 1.68
N SER A 60 3.46 11.07 2.74
CA SER A 60 4.77 11.73 2.75
C SER A 60 5.92 10.72 2.64
N ALA A 61 5.82 9.57 3.32
CA ALA A 61 6.80 8.50 3.20
C ALA A 61 6.84 7.87 1.80
N ILE A 62 5.67 7.67 1.17
CA ILE A 62 5.56 7.19 -0.22
C ILE A 62 6.14 8.21 -1.20
N SER A 63 5.86 9.50 -1.00
CA SER A 63 6.33 10.58 -1.87
C SER A 63 7.82 10.89 -1.71
N ALA A 64 8.41 10.52 -0.57
CA ALA A 64 9.85 10.63 -0.33
C ALA A 64 10.66 9.58 -1.10
N ASP A 65 10.03 8.52 -1.60
CA ASP A 65 10.68 7.58 -2.50
C ASP A 65 10.69 8.12 -3.94
N GLU A 66 11.86 8.63 -4.36
CA GLU A 66 12.10 9.19 -5.69
C GLU A 66 11.82 8.20 -6.84
N PHE A 67 11.78 6.89 -6.58
CA PHE A 67 11.54 5.86 -7.57
C PHE A 67 10.13 5.28 -7.52
N MET A 68 9.24 5.83 -6.68
CA MET A 68 7.89 5.33 -6.50
C MET A 68 7.11 5.32 -7.83
N PRO A 69 6.74 4.15 -8.37
CA PRO A 69 6.00 4.04 -9.61
C PRO A 69 4.60 4.65 -9.51
N GLU A 70 4.16 5.36 -10.54
CA GLU A 70 2.80 5.93 -10.65
C GLU A 70 1.69 4.87 -10.43
N TYR A 71 1.94 3.63 -10.88
CA TYR A 71 1.05 2.51 -10.60
C TYR A 71 0.83 2.31 -9.09
N LEU A 72 1.90 2.25 -8.29
CA LEU A 72 1.77 2.05 -6.84
C LEU A 72 1.16 3.29 -6.15
N GLN A 73 1.42 4.50 -6.66
CA GLN A 73 0.74 5.72 -6.19
C GLN A 73 -0.78 5.65 -6.44
N THR A 74 -1.20 5.12 -7.60
CA THR A 74 -2.62 4.95 -7.94
C THR A 74 -3.28 3.88 -7.05
N VAL A 75 -2.56 2.80 -6.76
CA VAL A 75 -3.02 1.78 -5.80
C VAL A 75 -3.17 2.40 -4.41
N TRP A 76 -2.20 3.20 -3.96
CA TRP A 76 -2.26 3.93 -2.69
C TRP A 76 -3.48 4.86 -2.62
N ALA A 77 -3.74 5.65 -3.65
CA ALA A 77 -4.88 6.57 -3.69
C ALA A 77 -6.22 5.82 -3.63
N SER A 78 -6.33 4.68 -4.31
CA SER A 78 -7.53 3.82 -4.25
C SER A 78 -7.72 3.17 -2.88
N TYR A 79 -6.61 2.71 -2.29
CA TYR A 79 -6.58 2.11 -0.96
C TYR A 79 -7.03 3.10 0.12
N THR A 80 -6.40 4.28 0.17
CA THR A 80 -6.71 5.32 1.16
C THR A 80 -8.14 5.82 1.02
N ARG A 81 -8.67 5.99 -0.20
CA ARG A 81 -10.08 6.33 -0.43
C ARG A 81 -11.02 5.30 0.18
N SER A 82 -10.72 4.01 0.00
CA SER A 82 -11.53 2.91 0.52
C SER A 82 -11.53 2.90 2.05
N LEU A 83 -10.36 3.07 2.67
CA LEU A 83 -10.26 3.14 4.14
C LEU A 83 -10.92 4.40 4.71
N LYS A 84 -10.76 5.57 4.06
CA LYS A 84 -11.44 6.82 4.49
C LYS A 84 -12.96 6.65 4.45
N SER A 85 -13.48 6.02 3.40
CA SER A 85 -14.91 5.73 3.31
C SER A 85 -15.37 4.74 4.39
N ALA A 86 -14.62 3.66 4.64
CA ALA A 86 -14.95 2.71 5.70
C ALA A 86 -14.89 3.36 7.10
N TYR A 87 -13.89 4.21 7.34
CA TYR A 87 -13.74 4.96 8.58
C TYR A 87 -14.89 5.95 8.78
N GLY A 88 -15.23 6.74 7.75
CA GLY A 88 -16.32 7.73 7.83
C GLY A 88 -17.71 7.10 8.00
N ASN A 89 -17.97 5.96 7.32
CA ASN A 89 -19.30 5.32 7.34
C ASN A 89 -19.52 4.42 8.57
N PHE A 90 -18.46 3.86 9.14
CA PHE A 90 -18.58 2.83 10.17
C PHE A 90 -17.58 3.03 11.31
N GLY A 91 -16.33 3.40 11.02
CA GLY A 91 -15.29 3.55 12.04
C GLY A 91 -15.54 4.68 13.04
N ARG A 92 -16.00 5.85 12.57
CA ARG A 92 -16.20 7.05 13.40
C ARG A 92 -17.22 6.83 14.52
N ASP A 93 -18.30 6.12 14.22
CA ASP A 93 -19.34 5.81 15.21
C ASP A 93 -18.82 4.85 16.28
N VAL A 94 -17.94 3.90 15.93
CA VAL A 94 -17.30 3.01 16.92
C VAL A 94 -16.33 3.77 17.83
N VAL A 95 -15.63 4.77 17.31
CA VAL A 95 -14.75 5.65 18.11
C VAL A 95 -15.56 6.52 19.06
N HIS A 96 -16.76 6.97 18.67
CA HIS A 96 -17.53 7.98 19.41
C HIS A 96 -18.66 7.42 20.29
N GLN A 97 -19.15 6.19 20.06
CA GLN A 97 -20.27 5.62 20.83
C GLN A 97 -19.82 4.59 21.86
N HIS A 98 -20.07 4.89 23.14
CA HIS A 98 -19.97 3.92 24.24
C HIS A 98 -21.33 3.24 24.49
N GLY A 99 -21.50 1.99 24.04
CA GLY A 99 -22.68 1.17 24.33
C GLY A 99 -22.53 -0.23 23.72
N PHE A 100 -22.71 -1.30 24.50
CA PHE A 100 -21.87 -2.51 24.40
C PHE A 100 -22.16 -3.55 23.27
N ASP A 101 -23.17 -3.43 22.40
CA ASP A 101 -23.49 -4.52 21.43
C ASP A 101 -23.50 -4.12 19.92
N GLU A 102 -23.95 -2.91 19.57
CA GLU A 102 -23.90 -2.36 18.20
C GLU A 102 -22.46 -2.16 17.65
N PRO A 103 -21.46 -1.76 18.46
CA PRO A 103 -20.12 -1.41 17.98
C PRO A 103 -19.35 -2.58 17.39
N ALA A 104 -19.60 -3.83 17.82
CA ALA A 104 -18.90 -5.00 17.31
C ALA A 104 -19.30 -5.30 15.85
N ARG A 105 -20.59 -5.15 15.53
CA ARG A 105 -21.09 -5.35 14.16
C ARG A 105 -20.59 -4.26 13.21
N ILE A 106 -20.64 -3.00 13.64
CA ILE A 106 -20.15 -1.86 12.85
C ILE A 106 -18.64 -1.97 12.64
N ARG A 107 -17.87 -2.33 13.67
CA ARG A 107 -16.43 -2.63 13.58
C ARG A 107 -16.15 -3.73 12.56
N ASN A 108 -16.86 -4.84 12.62
CA ASN A 108 -16.65 -5.95 11.68
C ASN A 108 -16.94 -5.54 10.23
N LEU A 109 -17.94 -4.69 9.98
CA LEU A 109 -18.20 -4.13 8.66
C LEU A 109 -17.04 -3.24 8.18
N ALA A 110 -16.56 -2.33 9.05
CA ALA A 110 -15.41 -1.48 8.77
C ALA A 110 -14.16 -2.31 8.42
N LEU A 111 -13.86 -3.33 9.24
CA LEU A 111 -12.73 -4.25 9.07
C LEU A 111 -12.85 -5.11 7.81
N ASN A 112 -14.06 -5.53 7.42
CA ASN A 112 -14.26 -6.30 6.20
C ASN A 112 -13.95 -5.46 4.95
N ILE A 113 -14.40 -4.21 4.91
CA ILE A 113 -14.12 -3.30 3.78
C ILE A 113 -12.62 -2.98 3.73
N ALA A 114 -12.04 -2.55 4.85
CA ALA A 114 -10.63 -2.24 4.93
C ALA A 114 -9.75 -3.46 4.62
N GLY A 115 -10.11 -4.64 5.12
CA GLY A 115 -9.40 -5.89 4.90
C GLY A 115 -9.48 -6.36 3.45
N GLY A 116 -10.60 -6.14 2.76
CA GLY A 116 -10.73 -6.36 1.32
C GLY A 116 -9.78 -5.47 0.52
N SER A 117 -9.80 -4.16 0.80
CA SER A 117 -8.92 -3.19 0.14
C SER A 117 -7.44 -3.45 0.42
N PHE A 118 -7.09 -3.87 1.64
CA PHE A 118 -5.72 -4.24 2.01
C PHE A 118 -5.21 -5.44 1.22
N LYS A 119 -6.01 -6.51 1.12
CA LYS A 119 -5.67 -7.70 0.32
C LYS A 119 -5.49 -7.36 -1.15
N GLU A 120 -6.38 -6.53 -1.70
CA GLU A 120 -6.31 -6.10 -3.09
C GLU A 120 -5.03 -5.29 -3.36
N SER A 121 -4.73 -4.29 -2.52
CA SER A 121 -3.52 -3.48 -2.64
C SER A 121 -2.24 -4.31 -2.56
N ARG A 122 -2.20 -5.31 -1.68
CA ARG A 122 -1.08 -6.26 -1.60
C ARG A 122 -0.94 -7.10 -2.87
N SER A 123 -2.05 -7.59 -3.43
CA SER A 123 -2.03 -8.37 -4.68
C SER A 123 -1.49 -7.52 -5.83
N ARG A 124 -2.03 -6.31 -6.00
CA ARG A 124 -1.60 -5.36 -7.03
C ARG A 124 -0.12 -4.99 -6.91
N ALA A 125 0.38 -4.75 -5.69
CA ALA A 125 1.80 -4.48 -5.48
C ALA A 125 2.68 -5.68 -5.84
N ARG A 126 2.25 -6.90 -5.47
CA ARG A 126 2.95 -8.14 -5.83
C ARG A 126 2.98 -8.34 -7.34
N GLU A 127 1.83 -8.19 -8.01
CA GLU A 127 1.71 -8.29 -9.48
C GLU A 127 2.64 -7.30 -10.17
N PHE A 128 2.69 -6.05 -9.69
CA PHE A 128 3.62 -5.05 -10.19
C PHE A 128 5.08 -5.53 -10.10
N LEU A 129 5.53 -6.02 -8.94
CA LEU A 129 6.91 -6.45 -8.75
C LEU A 129 7.24 -7.66 -9.64
N VAL A 130 6.34 -8.64 -9.73
CA VAL A 130 6.49 -9.81 -10.60
C VAL A 130 6.66 -9.36 -12.05
N ASN A 131 5.83 -8.45 -12.54
CA ASN A 131 5.92 -7.93 -13.90
C ASN A 131 7.26 -7.20 -14.17
N GLN A 132 7.80 -6.47 -13.19
CA GLN A 132 9.13 -5.85 -13.35
C GLN A 132 10.24 -6.89 -13.45
N ILE A 133 10.16 -7.96 -12.65
CA ILE A 133 11.14 -9.05 -12.64
C ILE A 133 11.08 -9.82 -13.96
N GLU A 134 9.89 -10.24 -14.41
CA GLU A 134 9.70 -10.99 -15.65
C GLU A 134 10.11 -10.18 -16.88
N GLY A 135 9.79 -8.88 -16.91
CA GLY A 135 10.21 -7.97 -17.97
C GLY A 135 11.73 -7.83 -18.04
N ALA A 136 12.40 -7.71 -16.89
CA ALA A 136 13.86 -7.64 -16.84
C ALA A 136 14.51 -8.94 -17.33
N PHE A 137 14.01 -10.11 -16.92
CA PHE A 137 14.54 -11.39 -17.36
C PHE A 137 14.36 -11.61 -18.87
N SER A 138 13.22 -11.23 -19.44
CA SER A 138 12.95 -11.38 -20.87
C SER A 138 13.95 -10.59 -21.73
N ILE A 139 14.30 -9.37 -21.29
CA ILE A 139 15.26 -8.50 -21.98
C ILE A 139 16.69 -9.04 -21.87
N ILE A 140 17.09 -9.55 -20.69
CA ILE A 140 18.42 -10.12 -20.46
C ILE A 140 18.63 -11.39 -21.30
N GLN A 141 17.59 -12.20 -21.51
CA GLN A 141 17.68 -13.45 -22.27
C GLN A 141 17.61 -13.26 -23.80
N GLY A 142 17.37 -12.04 -24.30
CA GLY A 142 17.46 -11.72 -25.73
C GLY A 142 16.29 -12.24 -26.58
N ASN A 143 15.06 -12.17 -26.05
CA ASN A 143 13.84 -12.25 -26.87
C ASN A 143 13.41 -10.87 -27.38
#